data_AF-A0A0E8CKN8-F1
#
_entry.id   AF-A0A0E8CKN8-F1
#
_cell.length_a   1.000
_cell.length_b   1.000
_cell.length_c   1.000
_cell.angle_alpha   90.00
_cell.angle_beta   90.00
_cell.angle_gamma   90.00
#
_symmetry.space_group_name_H-M   'P 1'
#
loop_
_entity.id
_entity.type
_entity.pdbx_description
1 polymer ?
#
loop_
_entity_poly.entity_id
_entity_poly.type
_entity_poly.pdbx_seq_one_letter_code
_entity_poly.pdbx_strand_id
1 'polypeptide(L)'
;MLYPELFKTMEAVRWNMASDIPWDDFDGSKLSDEQAHTIKMNAITEWAALPATEMFLRDNRGDSDFFCAFMSVWFFEEQKHSLVLIEYLRRFRPELMPTEEELHKVRFEFDPAPELETLMLHFCGEIRLDVNCQ
;
A
#
# COMPACT_ATOMS: atom_id res chain seq x y z
N MET A 1 -19.29 -12.65 9.09
CA MET A 1 -18.39 -12.52 7.93
C MET A 1 -19.17 -12.94 6.69
N LEU A 2 -19.67 -11.98 5.91
CA LEU A 2 -20.68 -12.22 4.87
C LEU A 2 -20.15 -12.92 3.59
N TYR A 3 -18.84 -13.08 3.44
CA TYR A 3 -18.23 -13.67 2.23
C TYR A 3 -17.04 -14.60 2.54
N PRO A 4 -17.30 -15.79 3.13
CA PRO A 4 -16.24 -16.73 3.50
C PRO A 4 -15.42 -17.24 2.30
N GLU A 5 -16.03 -17.37 1.12
CA GLU A 5 -15.31 -17.83 -0.09
C GLU A 5 -14.40 -16.76 -0.68
N LEU A 6 -14.82 -15.49 -0.64
CA LEU A 6 -13.96 -14.37 -1.03
C LEU A 6 -12.76 -14.26 -0.08
N PHE A 7 -13.01 -14.40 1.23
CA PHE A 7 -11.97 -14.41 2.24
C PHE A 7 -10.95 -15.52 2.00
N LYS A 8 -11.39 -16.76 1.75
CA LYS A 8 -10.48 -17.89 1.42
C LYS A 8 -9.65 -17.62 0.16
N THR A 9 -10.25 -17.02 -0.85
CA THR A 9 -9.56 -16.70 -2.12
C THR A 9 -8.50 -15.63 -1.90
N MET A 10 -8.83 -14.57 -1.15
CA MET A 10 -7.90 -13.50 -0.79
C MET A 10 -6.77 -14.01 0.12
N GLU A 11 -7.06 -14.92 1.04
CA GLU A 11 -6.06 -15.52 1.93
C GLU A 11 -5.06 -16.39 1.16
N ALA A 12 -5.52 -17.12 0.15
CA ALA A 12 -4.67 -17.99 -0.67
C ALA A 12 -3.63 -17.24 -1.52
N VAL A 13 -3.85 -15.96 -1.81
CA VAL A 13 -2.94 -15.12 -2.60
C VAL A 13 -2.03 -14.23 -1.75
N ARG A 14 -2.10 -14.34 -0.41
CA ARG A 14 -1.25 -13.55 0.48
C ARG A 14 0.19 -14.03 0.43
N TRP A 15 1.08 -13.06 0.28
CA TRP A 15 2.52 -13.26 0.38
C TRP A 15 3.06 -12.73 1.71
N ASN A 16 4.16 -13.33 2.14
CA ASN A 16 4.88 -13.04 3.37
C ASN A 16 6.27 -12.48 3.04
N MET A 17 6.53 -11.27 3.54
CA MET A 17 7.77 -10.53 3.33
C MET A 17 9.03 -11.28 3.80
N ALA A 18 8.92 -12.15 4.80
CA ALA A 18 10.05 -12.87 5.38
C ALA A 18 10.38 -14.17 4.63
N SER A 19 9.36 -14.89 4.11
CA SER A 19 9.57 -16.20 3.48
C SER A 19 9.55 -16.19 1.96
N ASP A 20 8.77 -15.30 1.35
CA ASP A 20 8.47 -15.40 -0.09
C ASP A 20 9.39 -14.53 -0.95
N ILE A 21 10.15 -13.64 -0.32
CA ILE A 21 11.12 -12.77 -0.98
C ILE A 21 12.52 -13.35 -0.78
N PRO A 22 13.23 -13.74 -1.87
CA PRO A 22 14.56 -14.33 -1.79
C PRO A 22 15.61 -13.23 -1.57
N TRP A 23 15.62 -12.61 -0.39
CA TRP A 23 16.48 -11.47 -0.06
C TRP A 23 17.97 -11.69 -0.34
N ASP A 24 18.43 -12.94 -0.20
CA ASP A 24 19.84 -13.32 -0.37
C ASP A 24 20.27 -13.41 -1.85
N ASP A 25 19.30 -13.53 -2.78
CA ASP A 25 19.56 -13.60 -4.22
C ASP A 25 19.69 -12.20 -4.88
N PHE A 26 19.31 -11.14 -4.17
CA PHE A 26 19.35 -9.78 -4.68
C PHE A 26 20.76 -9.19 -4.61
N ASP A 27 21.19 -8.62 -5.73
CA ASP A 27 22.49 -7.96 -5.85
C ASP A 27 22.30 -6.44 -5.91
N GLY A 28 22.63 -5.77 -4.80
CA GLY A 28 22.54 -4.32 -4.70
C GLY A 28 23.47 -3.56 -5.66
N SER A 29 24.47 -4.19 -6.28
CA SER A 29 25.31 -3.52 -7.28
C SER A 29 24.59 -3.27 -8.61
N LYS A 30 23.51 -4.03 -8.88
CA LYS A 30 22.70 -3.88 -10.09
C LYS A 30 21.69 -2.74 -10.02
N LEU A 31 21.47 -2.18 -8.82
CA LEU A 31 20.53 -1.10 -8.60
C LEU A 31 21.21 0.25 -8.91
N SER A 32 20.70 0.98 -9.89
CA SER A 32 21.16 2.35 -10.14
C SER A 32 20.61 3.32 -9.09
N ASP A 33 21.30 4.44 -8.89
CA ASP A 33 20.85 5.47 -7.94
C ASP A 33 19.50 6.08 -8.35
N GLU A 34 19.24 6.18 -9.67
CA GLU A 34 17.95 6.61 -10.20
C GLU A 34 16.83 5.64 -9.81
N GLN A 35 17.04 4.34 -9.99
CA GLN A 35 16.07 3.31 -9.60
C GLN A 35 15.83 3.32 -8.08
N ALA A 36 16.90 3.45 -7.29
CA ALA A 36 16.78 3.54 -5.84
C ALA A 36 15.97 4.77 -5.40
N HIS A 37 16.14 5.90 -6.10
CA HIS A 37 15.32 7.09 -5.86
C HIS A 37 13.84 6.87 -6.21
N THR A 38 13.56 6.21 -7.33
CA THR A 38 12.18 5.82 -7.69
C THR A 38 11.57 4.89 -6.64
N ILE A 39 12.31 3.91 -6.14
CA ILE A 39 11.86 3.02 -5.07
C ILE A 39 11.55 3.83 -3.80
N LYS A 40 12.37 4.82 -3.45
CA LYS A 40 12.10 5.72 -2.33
C LYS A 40 10.78 6.46 -2.51
N MET A 41 10.55 7.05 -3.68
CA MET A 41 9.32 7.78 -3.97
C MET A 41 8.10 6.87 -3.95
N ASN A 42 8.20 5.67 -4.51
CA ASN A 42 7.12 4.68 -4.45
C ASN A 42 6.83 4.27 -3.01
N ALA A 43 7.85 4.00 -2.19
CA ALA A 43 7.67 3.67 -0.77
C ALA A 43 6.88 4.76 -0.01
N ILE A 44 7.17 6.03 -0.31
CA ILE A 44 6.47 7.18 0.27
C ILE A 44 5.03 7.27 -0.25
N THR A 45 4.80 7.04 -1.54
CA THR A 45 3.46 7.02 -2.12
C THR A 45 2.59 5.91 -1.55
N GLU A 46 3.12 4.69 -1.42
CA GLU A 46 2.44 3.54 -0.80
C GLU A 46 2.15 3.81 0.68
N TRP A 47 3.01 4.55 1.39
CA TRP A 47 2.77 4.96 2.78
C TRP A 47 1.55 5.90 2.91
N ALA A 48 1.21 6.63 1.84
CA ALA A 48 0.03 7.49 1.79
C ALA A 48 -1.31 6.72 1.72
N ALA A 49 -1.30 5.38 1.77
CA ALA A 49 -2.51 4.56 1.92
C ALA A 49 -3.25 4.81 3.26
N LEU A 50 -2.53 5.26 4.31
CA LEU A 50 -3.11 5.55 5.62
C LEU A 50 -4.20 6.65 5.56
N PRO A 51 -3.93 7.87 5.06
CA PRO A 51 -4.96 8.91 4.98
C PRO A 51 -6.14 8.53 4.07
N ALA A 52 -5.90 7.73 3.03
CA ALA A 52 -6.97 7.20 2.19
C ALA A 52 -7.88 6.25 2.98
N THR A 53 -7.30 5.35 3.78
CA THR A 53 -8.05 4.46 4.68
C THR A 53 -8.86 5.23 5.71
N GLU A 54 -8.26 6.26 6.31
CA GLU A 54 -8.95 7.14 7.27
C GLU A 54 -10.18 7.81 6.64
N MET A 55 -10.06 8.29 5.39
CA MET A 55 -11.17 8.84 4.61
C MET A 55 -12.26 7.78 4.35
N PHE A 56 -11.90 6.60 3.88
CA PHE A 56 -12.87 5.54 3.55
C PHE A 56 -13.67 5.09 4.76
N LEU A 57 -13.02 4.89 5.91
CA LEU A 57 -13.68 4.51 7.16
C LEU A 57 -14.54 5.63 7.75
N ARG A 58 -14.16 6.91 7.54
CA ARG A 58 -14.96 8.06 7.96
C ARG A 58 -16.24 8.19 7.15
N ASP A 59 -16.14 8.05 5.83
CA ASP A 59 -17.23 8.40 4.90
C ASP A 59 -18.24 7.25 4.75
N ASN A 60 -17.85 5.99 5.01
CA ASN A 60 -18.71 4.81 4.86
C ASN A 60 -19.20 4.22 6.20
N ARG A 61 -19.40 5.06 7.22
CA ARG A 61 -19.86 4.62 8.56
C ARG A 61 -21.20 3.88 8.55
N GLY A 62 -22.03 4.11 7.52
CA GLY A 62 -23.34 3.47 7.36
C GLY A 62 -23.29 2.01 6.91
N ASP A 63 -22.19 1.58 6.27
CA ASP A 63 -21.96 0.21 5.79
C ASP A 63 -20.85 -0.48 6.62
N SER A 64 -21.12 -0.58 7.93
CA SER A 64 -20.13 -0.95 8.95
C SER A 64 -19.57 -2.36 8.84
N ASP A 65 -20.23 -3.27 8.11
CA ASP A 65 -19.97 -4.71 8.22
C ASP A 65 -19.19 -5.27 7.03
N PHE A 66 -19.44 -4.80 5.81
CA PHE A 66 -18.73 -5.28 4.62
C PHE A 66 -17.59 -4.35 4.22
N PHE A 67 -17.91 -3.07 3.96
CA PHE A 67 -16.92 -2.14 3.44
C PHE A 67 -15.83 -1.82 4.47
N CYS A 68 -16.18 -1.53 5.73
CA CYS A 68 -15.18 -1.26 6.77
C CYS A 68 -14.28 -2.47 7.07
N ALA A 69 -14.82 -3.70 7.03
CA ALA A 69 -14.05 -4.92 7.20
C ALA A 69 -13.08 -5.15 6.03
N PHE A 70 -13.55 -4.92 4.79
CA PHE A 70 -12.72 -4.97 3.59
C PHE A 70 -11.60 -3.93 3.64
N MET A 71 -11.92 -2.67 3.93
CA MET A 71 -10.94 -1.58 4.00
C MET A 71 -9.86 -1.82 5.06
N SER A 72 -10.21 -2.45 6.18
CA SER A 72 -9.23 -2.81 7.23
C SER A 72 -8.24 -3.88 6.75
N VAL A 73 -8.74 -4.88 5.99
CA VAL A 73 -7.88 -5.90 5.38
C VAL A 73 -7.03 -5.30 4.27
N TRP A 74 -7.63 -4.48 3.40
CA TRP A 74 -6.92 -3.78 2.33
C TRP A 74 -5.78 -2.93 2.91
N PHE A 75 -6.03 -2.12 3.93
CA PHE A 75 -4.99 -1.28 4.55
C PHE A 75 -3.82 -2.12 5.10
N PHE A 76 -4.12 -3.25 5.74
CA PHE A 76 -3.07 -4.14 6.23
C PHE A 76 -2.22 -4.71 5.08
N GLU A 77 -2.85 -5.11 3.98
CA GLU A 77 -2.15 -5.63 2.82
C GLU A 77 -1.33 -4.52 2.13
N GLU A 78 -1.91 -3.35 1.92
CA GLU A 78 -1.28 -2.19 1.28
C GLU A 78 -0.06 -1.68 2.06
N GLN A 79 -0.14 -1.71 3.40
CA GLN A 79 0.97 -1.30 4.24
C GLN A 79 2.22 -2.18 4.02
N LYS A 80 2.06 -3.45 3.62
CA LYS A 80 3.18 -4.33 3.29
C LYS A 80 3.95 -3.83 2.06
N HIS A 81 3.31 -3.15 1.11
CA HIS A 81 3.96 -2.60 -0.09
C HIS A 81 5.00 -1.54 0.29
N SER A 82 4.61 -0.57 1.11
CA SER A 82 5.57 0.44 1.59
C SER A 82 6.69 -0.19 2.42
N LEU A 83 6.35 -1.12 3.32
CA LEU A 83 7.33 -1.76 4.21
C LEU A 83 8.36 -2.60 3.45
N VAL A 84 7.96 -3.34 2.41
CA VAL A 84 8.91 -4.13 1.61
C VAL A 84 9.86 -3.23 0.82
N LEU A 85 9.38 -2.09 0.31
CA LEU A 85 10.21 -1.13 -0.41
C LEU A 85 11.21 -0.42 0.53
N ILE A 86 10.78 -0.07 1.74
CA ILE A 86 11.66 0.47 2.79
C ILE A 86 12.72 -0.56 3.19
N GLU A 87 12.32 -1.82 3.40
CA GLU A 87 13.24 -2.91 3.74
C GLU A 87 14.25 -3.18 2.62
N TYR A 88 13.81 -3.10 1.36
CA TYR A 88 14.68 -3.22 0.19
C TYR A 88 15.74 -2.11 0.18
N LEU A 89 15.34 -0.85 0.36
CA LEU A 89 16.29 0.27 0.46
C LEU A 89 17.23 0.11 1.65
N ARG A 90 16.72 -0.31 2.81
CA ARG A 90 17.55 -0.55 4.01
C ARG A 90 18.66 -1.56 3.77
N ARG A 91 18.42 -2.59 2.94
CA ARG A 91 19.40 -3.63 2.62
C ARG A 91 20.40 -3.23 1.54
N PHE A 92 19.94 -2.54 0.49
CA PHE A 92 20.76 -2.33 -0.72
C PHE A 92 21.25 -0.89 -0.93
N ARG A 93 20.54 0.13 -0.41
CA ARG A 93 20.84 1.57 -0.54
C ARG A 93 20.35 2.34 0.70
N PRO A 94 20.92 2.10 1.90
CA PRO A 94 20.43 2.66 3.17
C PRO A 94 20.43 4.19 3.21
N GLU A 95 21.29 4.84 2.43
CA GLU A 95 21.37 6.29 2.28
C GLU A 95 20.13 6.92 1.62
N LEU A 96 19.31 6.13 0.91
CA LEU A 96 18.08 6.57 0.26
C LEU A 96 16.81 6.13 1.01
N MET A 97 16.94 5.67 2.25
CA MET A 97 15.77 5.31 3.07
C MET A 97 14.87 6.54 3.33
N PRO A 98 13.53 6.42 3.23
CA PRO A 98 12.63 7.48 3.64
C PRO A 98 12.82 7.85 5.10
N THR A 99 12.87 9.15 5.38
CA THR A 99 12.90 9.66 6.76
C THR A 99 11.50 9.71 7.34
N GLU A 100 11.38 9.67 8.67
CA GLU A 100 10.09 9.78 9.34
C GLU A 100 9.38 11.11 8.98
N GLU A 101 10.14 12.19 8.81
CA GLU A 101 9.59 13.49 8.38
C GLU A 101 8.98 13.43 6.97
N GLU A 102 9.60 12.70 6.03
CA GLU A 102 9.06 12.49 4.68
C GLU A 102 7.77 11.66 4.71
N LEU A 103 7.71 10.64 5.58
CA LEU A 103 6.52 9.81 5.77
C LEU A 103 5.37 10.58 6.44
N HIS A 104 5.65 11.50 7.36
CA HIS A 104 4.61 12.34 7.97
C HIS A 104 4.08 13.40 7.00
N LYS A 105 4.91 13.89 6.06
CA LYS A 105 4.47 14.89 5.05
C LYS A 105 3.38 14.38 4.13
N VAL A 106 3.29 13.07 3.90
CA VAL A 106 2.22 12.48 3.08
C VAL A 106 0.96 12.15 3.87
N ARG A 107 0.90 12.52 5.15
CA ARG A 107 -0.33 12.45 5.94
C ARG A 107 -1.16 13.71 5.72
N PHE A 108 -1.90 13.74 4.61
CA PHE A 108 -2.84 14.81 4.30
C PHE A 108 -4.28 14.41 4.66
N GLU A 109 -5.10 15.38 5.04
CA GLU A 109 -6.53 15.15 5.31
C GLU A 109 -7.34 15.33 4.03
N PHE A 110 -8.17 14.34 3.71
CA PHE A 110 -9.13 14.44 2.61
C PHE A 110 -10.41 15.15 3.06
N ASP A 111 -10.94 16.01 2.20
CA ASP A 111 -12.27 16.58 2.36
C ASP A 111 -13.35 15.47 2.36
N PRO A 112 -14.46 15.65 3.09
CA PRO A 112 -15.58 14.71 3.07
C PRO A 112 -16.21 14.61 1.68
N ALA A 113 -16.36 13.38 1.19
CA ALA A 113 -16.98 13.08 -0.10
C ALA A 113 -18.10 12.05 0.03
N PRO A 114 -19.06 12.01 -0.91
CA PRO A 114 -20.09 10.97 -0.94
C PRO A 114 -19.50 9.56 -1.05
N GLU A 115 -20.13 8.58 -0.40
CA GLU A 115 -19.68 7.17 -0.35
C GLU A 115 -19.34 6.61 -1.74
N LEU A 116 -20.21 6.80 -2.74
CA LEU A 116 -20.01 6.33 -4.12
C LEU A 116 -18.80 6.99 -4.81
N GLU A 117 -18.53 8.26 -4.52
CA GLU A 117 -17.38 8.97 -5.09
C GLU A 117 -16.08 8.48 -4.47
N THR A 118 -16.06 8.21 -3.15
CA THR A 118 -14.92 7.60 -2.49
C THR A 118 -14.65 6.19 -3.04
N LEU A 119 -15.68 5.38 -3.24
CA LEU A 119 -15.54 4.04 -3.82
C LEU A 119 -14.98 4.09 -5.25
N MET A 120 -15.47 5.01 -6.07
CA MET A 120 -14.94 5.23 -7.42
C MET A 120 -13.47 5.67 -7.39
N LEU A 121 -13.11 6.58 -6.48
CA LEU A 121 -11.73 7.03 -6.30
C LEU A 121 -10.80 5.87 -5.94
N HIS A 122 -11.23 4.97 -5.05
CA HIS A 122 -10.49 3.76 -4.71
C HIS A 122 -10.26 2.88 -5.94
N PHE A 123 -11.33 2.47 -6.63
CA PHE A 123 -11.20 1.60 -7.82
C PHE A 123 -10.37 2.22 -8.94
N CYS A 124 -10.55 3.51 -9.23
CA CYS A 124 -9.76 4.20 -10.24
C CYS A 124 -8.29 4.34 -9.83
N GLY A 125 -8.02 4.50 -8.52
CA GLY A 125 -6.68 4.52 -7.97
C GLY A 125 -5.94 3.20 -8.15
N GLU A 126 -6.57 2.09 -7.76
CA GLU A 126 -6.04 0.74 -7.90
C GLU A 126 -5.76 0.38 -9.36
N ILE A 127 -6.74 0.62 -10.25
CA ILE A 127 -6.58 0.34 -11.68
C ILE A 127 -5.41 1.12 -12.25
N ARG A 128 -5.22 2.40 -11.87
CA ARG A 128 -4.10 3.22 -12.36
C ARG A 128 -2.73 2.62 -12.02
N LEU A 129 -2.61 1.95 -10.88
CA LEU A 129 -1.37 1.29 -10.47
C LEU A 129 -1.16 -0.03 -11.25
N ASP A 130 -2.24 -0.74 -11.58
CA ASP A 130 -2.20 -1.97 -12.40
C ASP A 130 -1.86 -1.72 -13.89
N VAL A 131 -2.27 -0.60 -14.52
CA VAL A 131 -2.10 -0.41 -15.99
C VAL A 131 -0.65 -0.19 -16.45
N ASN A 132 0.34 -0.18 -15.56
CA ASN A 132 1.76 -0.14 -15.96
C ASN A 132 2.39 -1.54 -16.16
N CYS A 133 1.60 -2.61 -16.06
CA CYS A 133 2.00 -3.98 -16.38
C CYS A 133 1.27 -4.51 -17.63
N GLN A 134 1.46 -3.86 -18.79
CA GLN A 134 1.24 -4.46 -20.12
C GLN A 134 2.32 -4.02 -21.11
#